data_AF-A0A7X6NWD5-F1
#
_entry.id   AF-A0A7X6NWD5-F1
#
_cell.length_a   1.000
_cell.length_b   1.000
_cell.length_c   1.000
_cell.angle_alpha   90.00
_cell.angle_beta   90.00
_cell.angle_gamma   90.00
#
_symmetry.space_group_name_H-M   'P 1'
#
loop_
_entity.id
_entity.type
_entity.pdbx_description
1 polymer ?
#
loop_
_entity_poly.entity_id
_entity_poly.type
_entity_poly.pdbx_seq_one_letter_code
_entity_poly.pdbx_strand_id
1 'polypeptide(L)'
;MTYYEYVILIENNKTGPRNENIFNTLNAINYEGPILNRITNHLIGLIKSRLQNSFDLFVNNLTNQKLDVSLFSTGLSELKNEFNYIAGFTKLNILKEYESSLKSQIILFIDDIELTMKNTFGNIDNNEIISIINNLNLKEGII
;
A
#
# COMPACT_ATOMS: atom_id res chain seq x y z
N MET A 1 9.45 21.54 -11.97
CA MET A 1 9.18 21.28 -10.54
C MET A 1 10.51 20.98 -9.85
N THR A 2 10.75 21.58 -8.71
CA THR A 2 11.95 21.46 -7.88
C THR A 2 11.87 20.23 -6.98
N TYR A 3 12.99 19.82 -6.40
CA TYR A 3 13.06 18.76 -5.39
C TYR A 3 12.01 18.94 -4.28
N TYR A 4 11.90 20.14 -3.71
CA TYR A 4 10.98 20.40 -2.59
C TYR A 4 9.52 20.28 -3.00
N GLU A 5 9.18 20.71 -4.21
CA GLU A 5 7.81 20.56 -4.74
C GLU A 5 7.46 19.09 -4.98
N TYR A 6 8.41 18.26 -5.45
CA TYR A 6 8.21 16.80 -5.52
C TYR A 6 8.01 16.18 -4.13
N VAL A 7 8.80 16.58 -3.14
CA VAL A 7 8.65 16.09 -1.77
C VAL A 7 7.28 16.47 -1.21
N ILE A 8 6.87 17.74 -1.34
CA ILE A 8 5.54 18.19 -0.88
C ILE A 8 4.42 17.40 -1.56
N LEU A 9 4.53 17.16 -2.88
CA LEU A 9 3.59 16.33 -3.60
C LEU A 9 3.51 14.92 -3.01
N ILE A 10 4.65 14.26 -2.77
CA ILE A 10 4.69 12.93 -2.18
C ILE A 10 4.09 12.93 -0.77
N GLU A 11 4.50 13.87 0.08
CA GLU A 11 4.03 13.99 1.47
C GLU A 11 2.52 14.22 1.54
N ASN A 12 1.95 15.04 0.65
CA ASN A 12 0.51 15.29 0.59
C ASN A 12 -0.31 14.07 0.15
N ASN A 13 0.32 13.10 -0.52
CA ASN A 13 -0.37 11.89 -0.97
C ASN A 13 -0.25 10.74 0.04
N LYS A 14 0.40 10.93 1.19
CA LYS A 14 0.49 9.90 2.25
C LYS A 14 -0.86 9.59 2.90
N THR A 15 -1.81 10.51 2.83
CA THR A 15 -3.13 10.40 3.42
C THR A 15 -4.20 10.81 2.42
N GLY A 16 -5.45 10.44 2.67
CA GLY A 16 -6.57 10.80 1.81
C GLY A 16 -6.76 9.89 0.58
N PRO A 17 -7.60 10.31 -0.39
CA PRO A 17 -7.97 9.49 -1.54
C PRO A 17 -6.78 9.19 -2.45
N ARG A 18 -6.88 8.10 -3.22
CA ARG A 18 -5.89 7.75 -4.25
C ARG A 18 -5.84 8.86 -5.31
N ASN A 19 -4.64 9.19 -5.76
CA ASN A 19 -4.41 10.24 -6.75
C ASN A 19 -3.52 9.72 -7.86
N GLU A 20 -4.11 9.05 -8.83
CA GLU A 20 -3.42 8.45 -9.97
C GLU A 20 -2.57 9.47 -10.76
N ASN A 21 -2.92 10.76 -10.73
CA ASN A 21 -2.18 11.82 -11.41
C ASN A 21 -0.77 12.03 -10.85
N ILE A 22 -0.50 11.55 -9.62
CA ILE A 22 0.84 11.60 -9.03
C ILE A 22 1.84 10.84 -9.92
N PHE A 23 1.44 9.72 -10.54
CA PHE A 23 2.35 8.89 -11.34
C PHE A 23 2.91 9.63 -12.55
N ASN A 24 2.05 10.38 -13.27
CA ASN A 24 2.47 11.20 -14.40
C ASN A 24 3.47 12.27 -13.97
N THR A 25 3.20 12.92 -12.83
CA THR A 25 4.07 13.95 -12.29
C THR A 25 5.42 13.38 -11.85
N LEU A 26 5.43 12.25 -11.13
CA LEU A 26 6.67 11.60 -10.68
C LEU A 26 7.49 11.00 -11.83
N ASN A 27 6.84 10.54 -12.91
CA ASN A 27 7.54 10.10 -14.12
C ASN A 27 8.29 11.22 -14.85
N ALA A 28 7.93 12.48 -14.61
CA ALA A 28 8.63 13.64 -15.17
C ALA A 28 9.85 14.08 -14.35
N ILE A 29 10.15 13.43 -13.22
CA ILE A 29 11.36 13.73 -12.46
C ILE A 29 12.59 13.29 -13.26
N ASN A 30 13.61 14.16 -13.32
CA ASN A 30 14.87 13.92 -14.02
C ASN A 30 16.10 13.99 -13.09
N TYR A 31 15.93 13.68 -11.80
CA TYR A 31 17.02 13.66 -10.83
C TYR A 31 17.75 12.33 -10.84
N GLU A 32 19.07 12.38 -10.58
CA GLU A 32 19.94 11.20 -10.48
C GLU A 32 20.69 11.17 -9.14
N GLY A 33 21.28 10.02 -8.82
CA GLY A 33 22.20 9.86 -7.71
C GLY A 33 21.58 10.19 -6.33
N PRO A 34 22.24 11.00 -5.49
CA PRO A 34 21.79 11.22 -4.11
C PRO A 34 20.39 11.84 -3.97
N ILE A 35 19.97 12.67 -4.93
CA ILE A 35 18.65 13.31 -4.89
C ILE A 35 17.55 12.28 -5.18
N LEU A 36 17.79 11.42 -6.17
CA LEU A 36 16.91 10.30 -6.48
C LEU A 36 16.73 9.39 -5.25
N ASN A 37 17.82 9.03 -4.57
CA ASN A 37 17.75 8.22 -3.35
C ASN A 37 16.87 8.88 -2.26
N ARG A 38 16.93 10.20 -2.10
CA ARG A 38 16.06 10.93 -1.16
C ARG A 38 14.59 10.83 -1.57
N ILE A 39 14.29 11.01 -2.85
CA ILE A 39 12.92 10.86 -3.39
C ILE A 39 12.41 9.43 -3.15
N THR A 40 13.24 8.41 -3.40
CA THR A 40 12.90 7.01 -3.12
C THR A 40 12.53 6.79 -1.65
N ASN A 41 13.27 7.39 -0.71
CA ASN A 41 12.92 7.30 0.72
C ASN A 41 11.56 7.95 1.05
N HIS A 42 11.23 9.08 0.42
CA HIS A 42 9.91 9.70 0.56
C HIS A 42 8.79 8.82 -0.01
N LEU A 43 9.02 8.17 -1.17
CA LEU A 43 8.07 7.23 -1.75
C LEU A 43 7.86 6.00 -0.87
N ILE A 44 8.93 5.45 -0.30
CA ILE A 44 8.81 4.36 0.70
C ILE A 44 7.99 4.84 1.90
N GLY A 45 8.24 6.05 2.40
CA GLY A 45 7.43 6.65 3.46
C GLY A 45 5.95 6.77 3.09
N LEU A 46 5.64 7.18 1.85
CA LEU A 46 4.27 7.23 1.34
C LEU A 46 3.62 5.86 1.33
N ILE A 47 4.32 4.87 0.79
CA ILE A 47 3.81 3.50 0.69
C ILE A 47 3.45 2.97 2.08
N LYS A 48 4.38 3.08 3.04
CA LYS A 48 4.15 2.63 4.42
C LYS A 48 2.93 3.31 5.03
N SER A 49 2.87 4.65 4.96
CA SER A 49 1.77 5.41 5.56
C SER A 49 0.42 5.03 4.96
N ARG A 50 0.31 4.91 3.63
CA ARG A 50 -0.96 4.59 2.99
C ARG A 50 -1.45 3.17 3.28
N LEU A 51 -0.55 2.19 3.22
CA LEU A 51 -0.88 0.80 3.53
C LEU A 51 -1.29 0.64 5.00
N GLN A 52 -0.53 1.22 5.92
CA GLN A 52 -0.87 1.19 7.34
C GLN A 52 -2.22 1.86 7.61
N ASN A 53 -2.45 3.06 7.08
CA ASN A 53 -3.72 3.78 7.28
C ASN A 53 -4.92 3.00 6.73
N SER A 54 -4.77 2.38 5.55
CA SER A 54 -5.85 1.60 4.94
C SER A 54 -6.14 0.33 5.72
N PHE A 55 -5.10 -0.31 6.25
CA PHE A 55 -5.23 -1.47 7.12
C PHE A 55 -5.86 -1.10 8.48
N ASP A 56 -5.44 -0.01 9.10
CA ASP A 56 -6.00 0.47 10.37
C ASP A 56 -7.49 0.82 10.21
N LEU A 57 -7.87 1.47 9.09
CA LEU A 57 -9.26 1.74 8.76
C LEU A 57 -10.07 0.44 8.58
N PHE A 58 -9.50 -0.54 7.89
CA PHE A 58 -10.10 -1.87 7.74
C PHE A 58 -10.35 -2.53 9.09
N VAL A 59 -9.33 -2.58 9.96
CA VAL A 59 -9.44 -3.18 11.30
C VAL A 59 -10.46 -2.44 12.15
N ASN A 60 -10.39 -1.10 12.21
CA ASN A 60 -11.32 -0.29 12.99
C ASN A 60 -12.77 -0.43 12.53
N ASN A 61 -13.01 -0.57 11.23
CA ASN A 61 -14.36 -0.78 10.71
C ASN A 61 -14.92 -2.14 11.13
N LEU A 62 -14.06 -3.17 11.21
CA LEU A 62 -14.47 -4.53 11.57
C LEU A 62 -14.60 -4.76 13.08
N THR A 63 -13.77 -4.12 13.91
CA THR A 63 -13.84 -4.27 15.37
C THR A 63 -15.03 -3.52 15.98
N ASN A 64 -15.48 -2.44 15.35
CA ASN A 64 -16.59 -1.62 15.85
C ASN A 64 -17.97 -2.06 15.31
N GLN A 65 -18.03 -3.06 14.43
CA GLN A 65 -19.27 -3.58 13.85
C GLN A 65 -19.40 -5.08 14.16
N LYS A 66 -20.63 -5.62 14.19
CA LYS A 66 -20.79 -7.08 14.21
C LYS A 66 -20.13 -7.62 12.95
N LEU A 67 -19.08 -8.44 13.12
CA LEU A 67 -18.26 -8.93 12.02
C LEU A 67 -19.13 -9.74 11.03
N ASP A 68 -19.41 -9.13 9.89
CA ASP A 68 -20.22 -9.69 8.80
C ASP A 68 -19.34 -9.92 7.56
N VAL A 69 -19.65 -10.99 6.82
CA VAL A 69 -18.88 -11.41 5.63
C VAL A 69 -18.87 -10.32 4.55
N SER A 70 -19.97 -9.60 4.37
CA SER A 70 -20.07 -8.54 3.35
C SER A 70 -19.21 -7.32 3.70
N LEU A 71 -19.16 -6.95 4.98
CA LEU A 71 -18.30 -5.87 5.49
C LEU A 71 -16.83 -6.25 5.37
N PHE A 72 -16.50 -7.49 5.75
CA PHE A 72 -15.15 -8.02 5.59
C PHE A 72 -14.70 -8.01 4.12
N SER A 73 -15.56 -8.50 3.22
CA SER A 73 -15.27 -8.55 1.78
C SER A 73 -15.11 -7.17 1.16
N THR A 74 -15.95 -6.21 1.56
CA THR A 74 -15.86 -4.81 1.09
C THR A 74 -14.57 -4.17 1.57
N GLY A 75 -14.25 -4.29 2.86
CA GLY A 75 -13.02 -3.77 3.42
C GLY A 75 -11.76 -4.39 2.79
N LEU A 76 -11.81 -5.70 2.51
CA LEU A 76 -10.73 -6.38 1.81
C LEU A 76 -10.55 -5.88 0.37
N SER A 77 -11.65 -5.62 -0.34
CA SER A 77 -11.60 -5.04 -1.69
C SER A 77 -10.92 -3.67 -1.68
N GLU A 78 -11.23 -2.81 -0.71
CA GLU A 78 -10.56 -1.51 -0.57
C GLU A 78 -9.08 -1.62 -0.25
N LEU A 79 -8.69 -2.57 0.61
CA LEU A 79 -7.29 -2.82 0.91
C LEU A 79 -6.53 -3.32 -0.35
N LYS A 80 -7.15 -4.22 -1.15
CA LYS A 80 -6.60 -4.67 -2.43
C LYS A 80 -6.44 -3.52 -3.43
N ASN A 81 -7.44 -2.64 -3.53
CA ASN A 81 -7.35 -1.47 -4.39
C ASN A 81 -6.20 -0.55 -3.96
N GLU A 82 -5.93 -0.45 -2.66
CA GLU A 82 -4.77 0.29 -2.16
C GLU A 82 -3.44 -0.38 -2.52
N PHE A 83 -3.33 -1.71 -2.40
CA PHE A 83 -2.13 -2.43 -2.85
C PHE A 83 -1.85 -2.21 -4.33
N ASN A 84 -2.90 -2.25 -5.18
CA ASN A 84 -2.77 -1.99 -6.61
C ASN A 84 -2.27 -0.56 -6.91
N TYR A 85 -2.79 0.43 -6.18
CA TYR A 85 -2.30 1.81 -6.27
C TYR A 85 -0.82 1.91 -5.88
N ILE A 86 -0.44 1.29 -4.76
CA ILE A 86 0.94 1.25 -4.29
C ILE A 86 1.88 0.54 -5.29
N ALA A 87 1.41 -0.55 -5.90
CA ALA A 87 2.14 -1.26 -6.94
C ALA A 87 2.53 -0.35 -8.12
N GLY A 88 1.67 0.63 -8.44
CA GLY A 88 1.91 1.64 -9.48
C GLY A 88 3.22 2.40 -9.30
N PHE A 89 3.65 2.67 -8.05
CA PHE A 89 4.91 3.38 -7.78
C PHE A 89 6.14 2.59 -8.22
N THR A 90 6.09 1.26 -8.20
CA THR A 90 7.22 0.41 -8.65
C THR A 90 7.46 0.53 -10.16
N LYS A 91 6.45 0.96 -10.92
CA LYS A 91 6.50 1.08 -12.38
C LYS A 91 6.99 2.45 -12.84
N LEU A 92 7.37 3.34 -11.92
CA LEU A 92 7.87 4.67 -12.25
C LEU A 92 9.25 4.57 -12.90
N ASN A 93 9.42 5.24 -14.05
CA ASN A 93 10.67 5.21 -14.83
C ASN A 93 11.87 5.64 -14.00
N ILE A 94 11.67 6.64 -13.14
CA ILE A 94 12.69 7.16 -12.24
C ILE A 94 13.19 6.13 -11.21
N LEU A 95 12.43 5.08 -10.95
CA LEU A 95 12.79 4.05 -9.98
C LEU A 95 13.36 2.79 -10.61
N LYS A 96 13.60 2.75 -11.93
CA LYS A 96 14.00 1.53 -12.64
C LYS A 96 15.25 0.86 -12.05
N GLU A 97 16.24 1.63 -11.62
CA GLU A 97 17.45 1.11 -10.99
C GLU A 97 17.24 0.61 -9.55
N TYR A 98 16.15 1.02 -8.90
CA TYR A 98 15.76 0.68 -7.54
C TYR A 98 14.56 -0.26 -7.47
N GLU A 99 14.00 -0.65 -8.62
CA GLU A 99 12.72 -1.37 -8.74
C GLU A 99 12.73 -2.65 -7.89
N SER A 100 13.79 -3.46 -7.98
CA SER A 100 13.92 -4.69 -7.20
C SER A 100 13.96 -4.44 -5.69
N SER A 101 14.67 -3.40 -5.23
CA SER A 101 14.75 -3.04 -3.81
C SER A 101 13.40 -2.54 -3.30
N LEU A 102 12.73 -1.70 -4.09
CA LEU A 102 11.42 -1.16 -3.75
C LEU A 102 10.35 -2.27 -3.70
N LYS A 103 10.32 -3.16 -4.71
CA LYS A 103 9.44 -4.33 -4.74
C LYS A 103 9.63 -5.19 -3.50
N SER A 104 10.88 -5.54 -3.15
CA SER A 104 11.17 -6.34 -1.95
C SER A 104 10.67 -5.67 -0.68
N GLN A 105 10.85 -4.36 -0.53
CA GLN A 105 10.34 -3.64 0.65
C GLN A 105 8.81 -3.64 0.71
N ILE A 106 8.12 -3.39 -0.42
CA ILE A 106 6.65 -3.45 -0.49
C ILE A 106 6.15 -4.84 -0.12
N ILE A 107 6.79 -5.89 -0.62
CA ILE A 107 6.43 -7.28 -0.31
C ILE A 107 6.54 -7.54 1.19
N LEU A 108 7.63 -7.11 1.85
CA LEU A 108 7.77 -7.24 3.31
C LEU A 108 6.64 -6.52 4.08
N PHE A 109 6.22 -5.33 3.63
CA PHE A 109 5.07 -4.64 4.26
C PHE A 109 3.76 -5.40 4.10
N ILE A 110 3.55 -6.01 2.93
CA ILE A 110 2.34 -6.79 2.67
C ILE A 110 2.34 -8.07 3.50
N ASP A 111 3.49 -8.73 3.63
CA ASP A 111 3.66 -9.89 4.50
C ASP A 111 3.31 -9.57 5.95
N ASP A 112 3.79 -8.44 6.47
CA ASP A 112 3.44 -7.98 7.82
C ASP A 112 1.93 -7.74 7.97
N ILE A 113 1.27 -7.16 6.96
CA ILE A 113 -0.18 -6.95 6.97
C ILE A 113 -0.94 -8.29 6.93
N GLU A 114 -0.56 -9.21 6.04
CA GLU A 114 -1.17 -10.54 5.93
C GLU A 114 -1.05 -11.33 7.25
N LEU A 115 0.13 -11.29 7.87
CA LEU A 115 0.36 -11.90 9.18
C LEU A 115 -0.53 -11.27 10.25
N THR A 116 -0.63 -9.94 10.28
CA THR A 116 -1.47 -9.22 11.24
C THR A 116 -2.94 -9.57 11.05
N MET A 117 -3.43 -9.61 9.80
CA MET A 117 -4.79 -10.06 9.48
C MET A 117 -5.08 -11.47 10.00
N LYS A 118 -4.17 -12.42 9.75
CA LYS A 118 -4.29 -13.80 10.24
C LYS A 118 -4.37 -13.86 11.76
N ASN A 119 -3.54 -13.09 12.46
CA ASN A 119 -3.53 -13.08 13.92
C ASN A 119 -4.79 -12.41 14.52
N THR A 120 -5.28 -11.33 13.90
CA THR A 120 -6.46 -10.59 14.39
C THR A 120 -7.77 -11.29 14.08
N PHE A 121 -7.92 -11.85 12.88
CA PHE A 121 -9.20 -12.37 12.39
C PHE A 121 -9.21 -13.89 12.18
N GLY A 122 -8.07 -14.59 12.26
CA GLY A 122 -8.01 -16.04 12.06
C GLY A 122 -8.65 -16.88 13.17
N ASN A 123 -9.09 -16.25 14.27
CA ASN A 123 -9.67 -16.91 15.44
C ASN A 123 -11.15 -16.53 15.70
N ILE A 124 -11.81 -15.88 14.74
CA ILE A 124 -13.24 -15.51 14.83
C ILE A 124 -14.13 -16.73 14.62
N ASP A 125 -15.31 -16.76 15.24
CA ASP A 125 -16.32 -17.82 15.04
C ASP A 125 -17.14 -17.59 13.75
N ASN A 126 -16.43 -17.51 12.61
CA ASN A 126 -17.02 -17.36 11.28
C ASN A 126 -16.15 -18.06 10.22
N ASN A 127 -16.51 -19.30 9.89
CA ASN A 127 -15.76 -20.18 8.98
C ASN A 127 -15.53 -19.59 7.58
N GLU A 128 -16.42 -18.75 7.09
CA GLU A 128 -16.28 -18.13 5.77
C GLU A 128 -15.17 -17.07 5.77
N ILE A 129 -15.13 -16.22 6.80
CA ILE A 129 -14.06 -15.23 6.94
C ILE A 129 -12.70 -15.90 7.17
N ILE A 130 -12.65 -16.95 7.99
CA ILE A 130 -11.43 -17.76 8.16
C ILE A 130 -10.94 -18.31 6.81
N SER A 131 -11.85 -18.85 6.00
CA SER A 131 -11.53 -19.36 4.66
C SER A 131 -10.97 -18.26 3.74
N ILE A 132 -11.56 -17.06 3.75
CA ILE A 132 -11.08 -15.91 2.96
C ILE A 132 -9.66 -15.52 3.38
N ILE A 133 -9.37 -15.47 4.68
CA ILE A 133 -8.04 -15.11 5.22
C ILE A 133 -6.99 -16.17 4.84
N ASN A 134 -7.35 -17.44 4.95
CA ASN A 134 -6.41 -18.54 4.65
C ASN A 134 -6.08 -18.64 3.16
N ASN A 135 -7.00 -18.22 2.28
CA ASN A 135 -6.80 -18.16 0.84
C ASN A 135 -6.36 -16.76 0.35
N LEU A 136 -6.00 -15.87 1.27
CA LEU A 136 -5.63 -14.52 0.92
C LEU A 136 -4.27 -14.49 0.21
N ASN A 137 -4.23 -13.80 -0.92
CA ASN A 137 -3.01 -13.50 -1.65
C ASN A 137 -3.05 -12.02 -2.08
N LEU A 138 -2.49 -11.13 -1.24
CA LEU A 138 -2.47 -9.69 -1.49
C LEU A 138 -1.33 -9.29 -2.43
N LYS A 139 -0.40 -10.19 -2.70
CA LYS A 139 0.77 -9.96 -3.56
C LYS A 139 0.45 -10.06 -5.06
N GLU A 140 -0.70 -10.65 -5.40
CA GLU A 140 -1.16 -10.82 -6.78
C GLU A 140 -1.36 -9.44 -7.44
N GLY A 141 -0.49 -9.07 -8.40
CA GLY A 141 -0.49 -7.76 -9.08
C GLY A 141 0.70 -6.85 -8.75
N ILE A 142 1.52 -7.19 -7.75
CA ILE A 142 2.80 -6.51 -7.42
C ILE A 142 4.00 -7.26 -8.00
N ILE A 143 3.88 -8.60 -8.11
CA ILE A 143 4.85 -9.51 -8.74
C ILE A 143 4.74 -9.40 -10.27
#